data_AF-A0A6G1G670-F1
#
_entry.id   AF-A0A6G1G670-F1
#
_cell.length_a   1.000
_cell.length_b   1.000
_cell.length_c   1.000
_cell.angle_alpha   90.00
_cell.angle_beta   90.00
_cell.angle_gamma   90.00
#
_symmetry.space_group_name_H-M   'P 1'
#
loop_
_entity.id
_entity.type
_entity.pdbx_description
1 polymer ?
#
loop_
_entity_poly.entity_id
_entity_poly.type
_entity_poly.pdbx_seq_one_letter_code
_entity_poly.pdbx_strand_id
1 'polypeptide(L)'
;MELVEDVRRSAFEPEAWRPSKEKHTNNTVDEEFLSHARYLQQMVVYKTLKYGIKNGDIGLIDRVIGVCCFYFEGTGQSNYAFEMLYLKRLTSTKACDKELRRAILSNSLVNPHGCRDTWQEVDRSLEYLNLELKRELWARRTSTFGLDALFKTTSLTAEYTVCLRRAVEDAFARKGNSTHSVPSAMDDIHTLAFELACDSIKFYDGGREARHQAPDIHTIGLGRVATQKLEVFNAKVIRDEDRIVVPPYERRGATADLDPNSDTMAILVCACSWSF
;
A
#
# COMPACT_ATOMS: atom_id res chain seq x y z
N MET A 1 -10.74 26.93 -15.31
CA MET A 1 -9.60 25.99 -15.29
C MET A 1 -8.34 26.63 -14.72
N GLU A 2 -8.06 27.90 -14.99
CA GLU A 2 -6.89 28.63 -14.44
C GLU A 2 -6.79 28.53 -12.91
N LEU A 3 -7.89 28.78 -12.20
CA LEU A 3 -7.91 28.69 -10.74
C LEU A 3 -7.42 27.36 -10.16
N VAL A 4 -7.82 26.23 -10.76
CA VAL A 4 -7.43 24.89 -10.28
C VAL A 4 -5.94 24.68 -10.50
N GLU A 5 -5.43 25.20 -11.62
CA GLU A 5 -4.01 25.13 -11.96
C GLU A 5 -3.16 26.06 -11.07
N ASP A 6 -3.69 27.21 -10.65
CA ASP A 6 -3.03 28.12 -9.71
C ASP A 6 -2.93 27.50 -8.31
N VAL A 7 -4.03 26.92 -7.82
CA VAL A 7 -4.03 26.18 -6.54
C VAL A 7 -3.09 24.99 -6.61
N ARG A 8 -3.07 24.26 -7.74
CA ARG A 8 -2.13 23.17 -7.96
C ARG A 8 -0.69 23.68 -7.92
N ARG A 9 -0.36 24.76 -8.63
CA ARG A 9 0.99 25.31 -8.63
C ARG A 9 1.42 25.73 -7.23
N SER A 10 0.58 26.48 -6.53
CA SER A 10 0.83 26.91 -5.16
C SER A 10 1.02 25.73 -4.20
N ALA A 11 0.13 24.72 -4.20
CA ALA A 11 0.25 23.56 -3.32
C ALA A 11 1.40 22.61 -3.71
N PHE A 12 1.80 22.60 -4.99
CA PHE A 12 2.88 21.77 -5.54
C PHE A 12 4.23 22.53 -5.67
N GLU A 13 4.38 23.69 -5.04
CA GLU A 13 5.66 24.40 -4.90
C GLU A 13 6.45 23.96 -3.67
N PRO A 14 7.79 23.79 -3.75
CA PRO A 14 8.62 23.37 -2.63
C PRO A 14 8.41 24.17 -1.35
N GLU A 15 8.19 25.48 -1.47
CA GLU A 15 7.95 26.36 -0.33
C GLU A 15 6.64 26.08 0.41
N ALA A 16 5.64 25.50 -0.26
CA ALA A 16 4.33 25.23 0.33
C ALA A 16 4.35 24.07 1.34
N TRP A 17 5.24 23.08 1.18
CA TRP A 17 5.43 22.01 2.16
C TRP A 17 6.73 22.11 2.97
N ARG A 18 7.69 22.90 2.50
CA ARG A 18 8.95 23.25 3.20
C ARG A 18 9.12 24.77 3.25
N PRO A 19 8.39 25.46 4.14
CA PRO A 19 8.59 26.88 4.32
C PRO A 19 10.02 27.15 4.81
N SER A 20 10.59 28.30 4.42
CA SER A 20 11.91 28.71 4.88
C SER A 20 11.93 28.88 6.41
N LYS A 21 13.12 28.76 7.01
CA LYS A 21 13.30 28.99 8.45
C LYS A 21 12.88 30.41 8.84
N GLU A 22 13.10 31.38 7.96
CA GLU A 22 12.72 32.78 8.15
C GLU A 22 11.21 32.99 8.23
N LYS A 23 10.41 32.27 7.42
CA LYS A 23 8.94 32.31 7.51
C LYS A 23 8.45 31.75 8.85
N HIS A 24 9.07 30.68 9.35
CA HIS A 24 8.74 30.11 10.66
C HIS A 24 9.10 31.06 11.81
N THR A 25 10.28 31.70 11.76
CA THR A 25 10.69 32.65 12.82
C THR A 25 9.82 33.91 12.87
N ASN A 26 9.27 34.32 11.72
CA ASN A 26 8.40 35.49 11.63
C ASN A 26 6.91 35.16 11.87
N ASN A 27 6.58 33.90 12.18
CA ASN A 27 5.21 33.40 12.36
C ASN A 27 4.25 33.74 11.20
N THR A 28 4.78 33.78 9.97
CA THR A 28 4.01 34.10 8.76
C THR A 28 3.56 32.86 8.00
N VAL A 29 3.81 31.66 8.56
CA VAL A 29 3.42 30.39 7.95
C VAL A 29 1.94 30.14 8.22
N ASP A 30 1.19 29.87 7.16
CA ASP A 30 -0.15 29.28 7.28
C ASP A 30 -0.01 27.77 7.56
N GLU A 31 -0.18 27.39 8.83
CA GLU A 31 0.03 26.02 9.29
C GLU A 31 -1.04 25.05 8.77
N GLU A 32 -2.26 25.56 8.58
CA GLU A 32 -3.36 24.81 8.02
C GLU A 32 -3.08 24.50 6.55
N PHE A 33 -2.72 25.50 5.75
CA PHE A 33 -2.35 25.32 4.35
C PHE A 33 -1.15 24.39 4.19
N LEU A 34 -0.12 24.56 5.03
CA LEU A 34 1.06 23.71 5.07
C LEU A 34 0.69 22.22 5.28
N SER A 35 -0.21 21.96 6.22
CA SER A 35 -0.67 20.60 6.53
C SER A 35 -1.46 19.99 5.37
N HIS A 36 -2.33 20.78 4.73
CA HIS A 36 -3.07 20.35 3.54
C HIS A 36 -2.14 20.10 2.35
N ALA A 37 -1.15 20.95 2.10
CA ALA A 37 -0.16 20.75 1.05
C ALA A 37 0.60 19.43 1.25
N ARG A 38 1.08 19.16 2.47
CA ARG A 38 1.74 17.88 2.84
C ARG A 38 0.83 16.67 2.66
N TYR A 39 -0.46 16.79 2.97
CA TYR A 39 -1.44 15.74 2.71
C TYR A 39 -1.63 15.49 1.21
N LEU A 40 -1.79 16.55 0.40
CA LEU A 40 -1.96 16.44 -1.05
C LEU A 40 -0.78 15.75 -1.73
N GLN A 41 0.44 16.00 -1.27
CA GLN A 41 1.62 15.28 -1.75
C GLN A 41 1.49 13.77 -1.60
N GLN A 42 1.05 13.31 -0.41
CA GLN A 42 0.86 11.89 -0.13
C GLN A 42 -0.29 11.31 -0.97
N MET A 43 -1.39 12.07 -1.09
CA MET A 43 -2.55 11.64 -1.84
C MET A 43 -2.26 11.50 -3.33
N VAL A 44 -1.45 12.36 -3.92
CA VAL A 44 -1.06 12.21 -5.34
C VAL A 44 -0.32 10.90 -5.56
N VAL A 45 0.62 10.54 -4.68
CA VAL A 45 1.35 9.28 -4.76
C VAL A 45 0.40 8.09 -4.60
N TYR A 46 -0.47 8.12 -3.59
CA TYR A 46 -1.47 7.06 -3.35
C TYR A 46 -2.42 6.89 -4.53
N LYS A 47 -2.99 7.98 -5.05
CA LYS A 47 -3.92 7.96 -6.19
C LYS A 47 -3.21 7.50 -7.46
N THR A 48 -1.96 7.90 -7.68
CA THR A 48 -1.16 7.44 -8.83
C THR A 48 -0.92 5.94 -8.76
N LEU A 49 -0.54 5.41 -7.58
CA LEU A 49 -0.35 3.97 -7.38
C LEU A 49 -1.66 3.21 -7.61
N LYS A 50 -2.76 3.67 -7.00
CA LYS A 50 -4.09 3.05 -7.16
C LYS A 50 -4.56 3.06 -8.60
N TYR A 51 -4.34 4.15 -9.33
CA TYR A 51 -4.65 4.25 -10.74
C TYR A 51 -3.78 3.31 -11.58
N GLY A 52 -2.48 3.26 -11.32
CA GLY A 52 -1.54 2.34 -11.99
C GLY A 52 -1.95 0.89 -11.80
N ILE A 53 -2.26 0.49 -10.55
CA ILE A 53 -2.74 -0.85 -10.22
C ILE A 53 -4.03 -1.15 -10.97
N LYS A 54 -5.05 -0.30 -10.87
CA LYS A 54 -6.36 -0.54 -11.50
C LYS A 54 -6.26 -0.77 -13.00
N ASN A 55 -5.33 -0.08 -13.69
CA ASN A 55 -5.16 -0.16 -15.13
C ASN A 55 -4.04 -1.12 -15.58
N GLY A 56 -3.34 -1.79 -14.65
CA GLY A 56 -2.19 -2.63 -15.00
C GLY A 56 -0.97 -1.86 -15.51
N ASP A 57 -0.84 -0.56 -15.21
CA ASP A 57 0.26 0.28 -15.67
C ASP A 57 1.48 0.13 -14.76
N ILE A 58 2.33 -0.86 -15.10
CA ILE A 58 3.59 -1.14 -14.40
C ILE A 58 4.59 0.02 -14.46
N GLY A 59 4.49 0.90 -15.46
CA GLY A 59 5.37 2.06 -15.60
C GLY A 59 5.05 3.15 -14.57
N LEU A 60 3.77 3.40 -14.31
CA LEU A 60 3.33 4.27 -13.21
C LEU A 60 3.71 3.70 -11.85
N ILE A 61 3.57 2.37 -11.66
CA ILE A 61 3.95 1.71 -10.41
C ILE A 61 5.46 1.87 -10.15
N ASP A 62 6.33 1.61 -11.13
CA ASP A 62 7.80 1.75 -10.97
C ASP A 62 8.24 3.17 -10.61
N ARG A 63 7.55 4.19 -11.13
CA ARG A 63 7.78 5.59 -10.76
C ARG A 63 7.45 5.86 -9.29
N VAL A 64 6.37 5.28 -8.79
CA VAL A 64 5.88 5.51 -7.42
C VAL A 64 6.72 4.75 -6.38
N ILE A 65 7.23 3.55 -6.69
CA ILE A 65 8.03 2.73 -5.74
C ILE A 65 9.18 3.53 -5.10
N GLY A 66 9.86 4.38 -5.86
CA GLY A 66 10.93 5.22 -5.33
C GLY A 66 10.48 6.18 -4.22
N VAL A 67 9.30 6.80 -4.39
CA VAL A 67 8.72 7.71 -3.39
C VAL A 67 8.21 6.93 -2.17
N CYS A 68 7.66 5.73 -2.38
CA CYS A 68 7.23 4.85 -1.31
C CYS A 68 8.37 4.51 -0.34
N CYS A 69 9.61 4.33 -0.83
CA CYS A 69 10.78 4.11 0.01
C CYS A 69 10.92 5.21 1.08
N PHE A 70 10.74 6.47 0.68
CA PHE A 70 10.84 7.62 1.59
C PHE A 70 9.64 7.70 2.54
N TYR A 71 8.43 7.49 2.04
CA TYR A 71 7.23 7.57 2.89
C TYR A 71 7.19 6.52 3.99
N PHE A 72 7.56 5.27 3.68
CA PHE A 72 7.62 4.23 4.70
C PHE A 72 8.70 4.52 5.74
N GLU A 73 9.88 4.99 5.33
CA GLU A 73 10.93 5.32 6.31
C GLU A 73 10.59 6.58 7.14
N GLY A 74 9.97 7.58 6.50
CA GLY A 74 9.54 8.82 7.15
C GLY A 74 8.47 8.61 8.21
N THR A 75 7.58 7.63 8.00
CA THR A 75 6.52 7.23 8.94
C THR A 75 6.98 6.21 10.00
N GLY A 76 8.24 5.78 9.96
CA GLY A 76 8.79 4.78 10.89
C GLY A 76 8.49 3.33 10.52
N GLN A 77 7.86 3.09 9.36
CA GLN A 77 7.58 1.77 8.79
C GLN A 77 8.82 1.18 8.12
N SER A 78 9.86 0.99 8.92
CA SER A 78 11.21 0.63 8.50
C SER A 78 11.31 -0.69 7.73
N ASN A 79 10.49 -1.69 8.04
CA ASN A 79 10.51 -2.97 7.31
C ASN A 79 9.99 -2.79 5.89
N TYR A 80 8.86 -2.10 5.73
CA TYR A 80 8.29 -1.78 4.42
C TYR A 80 9.24 -0.91 3.58
N ALA A 81 9.94 0.04 4.20
CA ALA A 81 10.97 0.81 3.52
C ALA A 81 12.11 -0.08 2.97
N PHE A 82 12.53 -1.09 3.74
CA PHE A 82 13.56 -2.05 3.32
C PHE A 82 13.09 -2.90 2.13
N GLU A 83 11.87 -3.44 2.19
CA GLU A 83 11.27 -4.21 1.10
C GLU A 83 11.12 -3.36 -0.18
N MET A 84 10.69 -2.10 -0.04
CA MET A 84 10.60 -1.18 -1.19
C MET A 84 11.97 -0.86 -1.79
N LEU A 85 13.02 -0.71 -0.97
CA LEU A 85 14.40 -0.54 -1.46
C LEU A 85 14.88 -1.79 -2.22
N TYR A 86 14.52 -2.98 -1.73
CA TYR A 86 14.83 -4.23 -2.41
C TYR A 86 14.13 -4.32 -3.77
N LEU A 87 12.82 -4.05 -3.81
CA LEU A 87 12.05 -3.98 -5.05
C LEU A 87 12.63 -2.93 -6.00
N LYS A 88 12.97 -1.74 -5.51
CA LYS A 88 13.56 -0.67 -6.33
C LYS A 88 14.93 -1.08 -6.90
N ARG A 89 15.75 -1.79 -6.13
CA ARG A 89 17.02 -2.35 -6.62
C ARG A 89 16.75 -3.28 -7.80
N LEU A 90 15.82 -4.22 -7.64
CA LEU A 90 15.48 -5.19 -8.69
C LEU A 90 14.95 -4.50 -9.95
N THR A 91 14.06 -3.51 -9.83
CA THR A 91 13.42 -2.87 -11.00
C THR A 91 14.28 -1.80 -11.67
N SER A 92 15.17 -1.14 -10.94
CA SER A 92 15.85 0.08 -11.43
C SER A 92 17.36 -0.07 -11.62
N THR A 93 18.00 -1.08 -11.05
CA THR A 93 19.46 -1.28 -11.15
C THR A 93 19.81 -2.44 -12.08
N LYS A 94 21.10 -2.57 -12.44
CA LYS A 94 21.62 -3.69 -13.26
C LYS A 94 21.52 -5.06 -12.58
N ALA A 95 20.97 -5.16 -11.37
CA ALA A 95 20.76 -6.43 -10.67
C ALA A 95 19.86 -7.40 -11.45
N CYS A 96 18.91 -6.88 -12.23
CA CYS A 96 18.08 -7.66 -13.15
C CYS A 96 18.22 -7.13 -14.57
N ASP A 97 18.10 -8.01 -15.56
CA ASP A 97 17.92 -7.63 -16.96
C ASP A 97 16.53 -7.00 -17.19
N LYS A 98 16.31 -6.42 -18.36
CA LYS A 98 15.06 -5.68 -18.64
C LYS A 98 13.83 -6.58 -18.67
N GLU A 99 13.98 -7.84 -19.08
CA GLU A 99 12.86 -8.78 -19.18
C GLU A 99 12.46 -9.23 -17.78
N LEU A 100 13.42 -9.57 -16.92
CA LEU A 100 13.15 -9.93 -15.53
C LEU A 100 12.54 -8.77 -14.74
N ARG A 101 13.00 -7.53 -14.93
CA ARG A 101 12.37 -6.34 -14.30
C ARG A 101 10.89 -6.23 -14.65
N ARG A 102 10.58 -6.39 -15.94
CA ARG A 102 9.21 -6.35 -16.44
C ARG A 102 8.41 -7.51 -15.88
N ALA A 103 8.99 -8.71 -15.81
CA ALA A 103 8.34 -9.89 -15.25
C ALA A 103 8.00 -9.69 -13.76
N ILE A 104 8.94 -9.18 -12.95
CA ILE A 104 8.72 -8.88 -11.54
C ILE A 104 7.53 -7.91 -11.36
N LEU A 105 7.53 -6.80 -12.09
CA LEU A 105 6.43 -5.83 -11.99
C LEU A 105 5.11 -6.38 -12.53
N SER A 106 5.14 -7.12 -13.64
CA SER A 106 3.92 -7.70 -14.23
C SER A 106 3.30 -8.76 -13.31
N ASN A 107 4.13 -9.57 -12.65
CA ASN A 107 3.69 -10.59 -11.69
C ASN A 107 3.27 -10.00 -10.34
N SER A 108 3.45 -8.69 -10.11
CA SER A 108 2.91 -8.03 -8.92
C SER A 108 1.40 -7.79 -9.03
N LEU A 109 0.84 -7.91 -10.23
CA LEU A 109 -0.57 -7.69 -10.53
C LEU A 109 -1.22 -8.94 -11.13
N VAL A 110 -2.51 -9.09 -10.85
CA VAL A 110 -3.37 -10.10 -11.47
C VAL A 110 -4.63 -9.43 -11.99
N ASN A 111 -5.19 -9.95 -13.08
CA ASN A 111 -6.45 -9.50 -13.63
C ASN A 111 -7.49 -10.63 -13.57
N PRO A 112 -8.24 -10.77 -12.47
CA PRO A 112 -9.18 -11.87 -12.27
C PRO A 112 -10.31 -11.91 -13.30
N HIS A 113 -10.68 -10.76 -13.86
CA HIS A 113 -11.84 -10.63 -14.75
C HIS A 113 -11.48 -10.41 -16.21
N GLY A 114 -10.20 -10.21 -16.54
CA GLY A 114 -9.74 -9.91 -17.89
C GLY A 114 -10.17 -8.54 -18.45
N CYS A 115 -10.75 -7.66 -17.63
CA CYS A 115 -11.17 -6.31 -18.03
C CYS A 115 -10.05 -5.29 -17.79
N ARG A 116 -10.10 -4.15 -18.49
CA ARG A 116 -9.03 -3.15 -18.43
C ARG A 116 -8.85 -2.50 -17.05
N ASP A 117 -9.89 -2.44 -16.24
CA ASP A 117 -9.91 -1.72 -14.97
C ASP A 117 -10.12 -2.64 -13.75
N THR A 118 -9.87 -3.95 -13.93
CA THR A 118 -10.07 -5.00 -12.93
C THR A 118 -8.78 -5.62 -12.44
N TRP A 119 -7.64 -4.96 -12.69
CA TRP A 119 -6.37 -5.38 -12.15
C TRP A 119 -6.32 -5.13 -10.64
N GLN A 120 -5.70 -6.04 -9.91
CA GLN A 120 -5.47 -5.95 -8.46
C GLN A 120 -4.09 -6.49 -8.08
N GLU A 121 -3.65 -6.16 -6.88
CA GLU A 121 -2.39 -6.65 -6.34
C GLU A 121 -2.44 -8.17 -6.10
N VAL A 122 -1.37 -8.88 -6.46
CA VAL A 122 -1.28 -10.32 -6.19
C VAL A 122 -1.29 -10.60 -4.69
N ASP A 123 -0.61 -9.76 -3.89
CA ASP A 123 -0.60 -9.86 -2.43
C ASP A 123 -2.02 -9.81 -1.84
N ARG A 124 -2.87 -8.92 -2.36
CA ARG A 124 -4.28 -8.83 -1.96
C ARG A 124 -5.06 -10.10 -2.31
N SER A 125 -4.75 -10.72 -3.45
CA SER A 125 -5.39 -11.99 -3.84
C SER A 125 -4.97 -13.13 -2.90
N LEU A 126 -3.69 -13.17 -2.53
CA LEU A 126 -3.16 -14.11 -1.54
C LEU A 126 -3.77 -13.88 -0.15
N GLU A 127 -3.97 -12.62 0.26
CA GLU A 127 -4.62 -12.28 1.52
C GLU A 127 -6.06 -12.82 1.58
N TYR A 128 -6.84 -12.63 0.52
CA TYR A 128 -8.20 -13.18 0.45
C TYR A 128 -8.20 -14.71 0.49
N LEU A 129 -7.31 -15.36 -0.26
CA LEU A 129 -7.19 -16.82 -0.23
C LEU A 129 -6.84 -17.32 1.17
N ASN A 130 -5.87 -16.68 1.83
CA ASN A 130 -5.45 -17.02 3.19
C ASN A 130 -6.59 -16.85 4.20
N LEU A 131 -7.38 -15.78 4.07
CA LEU A 131 -8.55 -15.57 4.92
C LEU A 131 -9.58 -16.68 4.76
N GLU A 132 -9.87 -17.10 3.53
CA GLU A 132 -10.83 -18.18 3.26
C GLU A 132 -10.34 -19.53 3.76
N LEU A 133 -9.06 -19.83 3.57
CA LEU A 133 -8.46 -21.05 4.13
C LEU A 133 -8.53 -21.06 5.66
N LYS A 134 -8.29 -19.93 6.32
CA LYS A 134 -8.46 -19.81 7.79
C LYS A 134 -9.91 -20.03 8.22
N ARG A 135 -10.89 -19.46 7.50
CA ARG A 135 -12.32 -19.66 7.77
C ARG A 135 -12.72 -21.13 7.68
N GLU A 136 -12.31 -21.81 6.61
CA GLU A 136 -12.58 -23.23 6.42
C GLU A 136 -11.90 -24.07 7.50
N LEU A 137 -10.64 -23.76 7.84
CA LEU A 137 -9.93 -24.42 8.92
C LEU A 137 -10.67 -24.26 10.24
N TRP A 138 -11.11 -23.05 10.62
CA TRP A 138 -11.83 -22.81 11.87
C TRP A 138 -13.20 -23.48 11.91
N ALA A 139 -13.95 -23.46 10.80
CA ALA A 139 -15.27 -24.07 10.73
C ALA A 139 -15.23 -25.61 10.83
N ARG A 140 -14.16 -26.23 10.31
CA ARG A 140 -14.05 -27.69 10.16
C ARG A 140 -12.95 -28.31 11.01
N ARG A 141 -12.30 -27.55 11.90
CA ARG A 141 -11.16 -28.03 12.68
C ARG A 141 -11.57 -29.24 13.50
N THR A 142 -11.00 -30.38 13.18
CA THR A 142 -11.16 -31.64 13.92
C THR A 142 -9.80 -32.34 14.01
N SER A 143 -9.74 -33.45 14.76
CA SER A 143 -8.54 -34.28 14.85
C SER A 143 -8.11 -34.88 13.49
N THR A 144 -9.02 -34.96 12.52
CA THR A 144 -8.76 -35.52 11.18
C THR A 144 -8.63 -34.45 10.09
N PHE A 145 -9.07 -33.22 10.35
CA PHE A 145 -8.98 -32.10 9.42
C PHE A 145 -7.99 -31.04 9.92
N GLY A 146 -6.72 -31.24 9.57
CA GLY A 146 -5.62 -30.30 9.81
C GLY A 146 -5.20 -29.55 8.54
N LEU A 147 -4.06 -28.85 8.61
CA LEU A 147 -3.50 -28.07 7.50
C LEU A 147 -3.30 -28.91 6.23
N ASP A 148 -2.74 -30.11 6.34
CA ASP A 148 -2.53 -31.01 5.20
C ASP A 148 -3.81 -31.36 4.46
N ALA A 149 -4.90 -31.62 5.21
CA ALA A 149 -6.19 -31.94 4.64
C ALA A 149 -6.81 -30.71 3.95
N LEU A 150 -6.69 -29.54 4.58
CA LEU A 150 -7.12 -28.25 4.03
C LEU A 150 -6.42 -27.94 2.70
N PHE A 151 -5.09 -28.07 2.64
CA PHE A 151 -4.35 -27.82 1.41
C PHE A 151 -4.66 -28.86 0.33
N LYS A 152 -4.76 -30.15 0.67
CA LYS A 152 -5.07 -31.21 -0.32
C LYS A 152 -6.47 -31.10 -0.91
N THR A 153 -7.46 -30.65 -0.13
CA THR A 153 -8.88 -30.71 -0.55
C THR A 153 -9.48 -29.35 -0.87
N THR A 154 -9.09 -28.31 -0.14
CA THR A 154 -9.76 -27.00 -0.16
C THR A 154 -8.96 -25.95 -0.91
N SER A 155 -7.61 -26.01 -0.94
CA SER A 155 -6.82 -24.92 -1.56
C SER A 155 -7.11 -24.69 -3.04
N LEU A 156 -7.30 -25.75 -3.81
CA LEU A 156 -7.61 -25.68 -5.25
C LEU A 156 -9.05 -25.27 -5.54
N THR A 157 -9.96 -25.44 -4.58
CA THR A 157 -11.39 -25.19 -4.75
C THR A 157 -11.87 -23.95 -4.00
N ALA A 158 -11.01 -23.35 -3.15
CA ALA A 158 -11.35 -22.25 -2.26
C ALA A 158 -12.07 -21.11 -2.99
N GLU A 159 -11.48 -20.59 -4.07
CA GLU A 159 -12.09 -19.49 -4.82
C GLU A 159 -13.48 -19.84 -5.38
N TYR A 160 -13.65 -21.05 -5.94
CA TYR A 160 -14.93 -21.50 -6.46
C TYR A 160 -15.97 -21.71 -5.35
N THR A 161 -15.55 -22.32 -4.23
CA THR A 161 -16.44 -22.56 -3.09
C THR A 161 -16.95 -21.27 -2.47
N VAL A 162 -16.18 -20.18 -2.50
CA VAL A 162 -16.63 -18.85 -2.07
C VAL A 162 -17.73 -18.32 -2.98
N CYS A 163 -17.56 -18.41 -4.29
CA CYS A 163 -18.59 -18.01 -5.25
C CYS A 163 -19.87 -18.82 -5.06
N LEU A 164 -19.75 -20.14 -4.87
CA LEU A 164 -20.89 -21.02 -4.62
C LEU A 164 -21.58 -20.69 -3.30
N ARG A 165 -20.81 -20.46 -2.22
CA ARG A 165 -21.34 -20.07 -0.91
C ARG A 165 -22.15 -18.78 -1.01
N ARG A 166 -21.61 -17.76 -1.67
CA ARG A 166 -22.32 -16.50 -1.93
C ARG A 166 -23.60 -16.71 -2.74
N ALA A 167 -23.56 -17.51 -3.80
CA ALA A 167 -24.75 -17.80 -4.60
C ALA A 167 -25.84 -18.52 -3.78
N VAL A 168 -25.46 -19.44 -2.90
CA VAL A 168 -26.38 -20.12 -1.98
C VAL A 168 -26.92 -19.16 -0.92
N GLU A 169 -26.06 -18.34 -0.32
CA GLU A 169 -26.48 -17.29 0.63
C GLU A 169 -27.44 -16.30 -0.04
N ASP A 170 -27.16 -15.84 -1.26
CA ASP A 170 -28.03 -14.93 -2.02
C ASP A 170 -29.38 -15.57 -2.36
N ALA A 171 -29.40 -16.88 -2.66
CA ALA A 171 -30.60 -17.61 -3.01
C ALA A 171 -31.48 -17.97 -1.80
N PHE A 172 -30.87 -18.26 -0.64
CA PHE A 172 -31.56 -18.87 0.50
C PHE A 172 -31.53 -18.04 1.80
N ALA A 173 -30.60 -17.09 1.95
CA ALA A 173 -30.54 -16.25 3.14
C ALA A 173 -31.50 -15.05 3.01
N ARG A 174 -32.22 -14.76 4.11
CA ARG A 174 -32.94 -13.49 4.24
C ARG A 174 -31.90 -12.38 4.23
N LYS A 175 -31.87 -11.54 3.19
CA LYS A 175 -31.01 -10.35 3.10
C LYS A 175 -31.09 -9.60 4.43
N GLY A 176 -30.08 -9.76 5.28
CA GLY A 176 -29.97 -9.01 6.51
C GLY A 176 -29.97 -7.53 6.15
N ASN A 177 -30.65 -6.71 6.95
CA ASN A 177 -30.86 -5.29 6.70
C ASN A 177 -29.55 -4.45 6.82
N SER A 178 -28.40 -5.00 6.44
CA SER A 178 -27.11 -4.31 6.39
C SER A 178 -26.87 -3.70 5.01
N THR A 179 -27.91 -3.21 4.35
CA THR A 179 -27.71 -2.14 3.37
C THR A 179 -27.16 -0.96 4.12
N HIS A 180 -25.83 -0.84 4.19
CA HIS A 180 -25.21 0.46 4.33
C HIS A 180 -25.87 1.34 3.27
N SER A 181 -26.62 2.35 3.71
CA SER A 181 -27.13 3.38 2.82
C SER A 181 -25.92 3.87 2.03
N VAL A 182 -25.91 3.63 0.71
CA VAL A 182 -24.85 4.15 -0.15
C VAL A 182 -24.88 5.66 0.05
N PRO A 183 -23.83 6.28 0.62
CA PRO A 183 -23.82 7.71 0.82
C PRO A 183 -24.13 8.40 -0.51
N SER A 184 -25.05 9.35 -0.49
CA SER A 184 -25.38 10.11 -1.68
C SER A 184 -24.14 10.90 -2.08
N ALA A 185 -23.49 10.50 -3.17
CA ALA A 185 -22.36 11.25 -3.72
C ALA A 185 -22.74 12.72 -4.00
N MET A 186 -24.02 12.98 -4.27
CA MET A 186 -24.56 14.33 -4.44
C MET A 186 -24.53 15.11 -3.12
N ASP A 187 -24.95 14.51 -2.01
CA ASP A 187 -24.94 15.16 -0.69
C ASP A 187 -23.51 15.42 -0.22
N ASP A 188 -22.60 14.48 -0.49
CA ASP A 188 -21.16 14.66 -0.24
C ASP A 188 -20.61 15.82 -1.08
N ILE A 189 -20.93 15.89 -2.39
CA ILE A 189 -20.49 16.98 -3.27
C ILE A 189 -21.05 18.32 -2.79
N HIS A 190 -22.32 18.38 -2.38
CA HIS A 190 -22.93 19.61 -1.89
C HIS A 190 -22.35 20.05 -0.56
N THR A 191 -22.12 19.13 0.37
CA THR A 191 -21.49 19.41 1.66
C THR A 191 -20.07 19.91 1.44
N LEU A 192 -19.30 19.24 0.59
CA LEU A 192 -17.94 19.65 0.25
C LEU A 192 -17.92 21.02 -0.46
N ALA A 193 -18.87 21.28 -1.37
CA ALA A 193 -18.98 22.58 -2.04
C ALA A 193 -19.36 23.70 -1.06
N PHE A 194 -20.22 23.41 -0.09
CA PHE A 194 -20.59 24.33 0.98
C PHE A 194 -19.40 24.64 1.88
N GLU A 195 -18.68 23.62 2.36
CA GLU A 195 -17.46 23.80 3.17
C GLU A 195 -16.39 24.58 2.39
N LEU A 196 -16.17 24.26 1.11
CA LEU A 196 -15.25 24.99 0.24
C LEU A 196 -15.68 26.44 -0.03
N ALA A 197 -16.98 26.75 0.07
CA ALA A 197 -17.51 28.10 -0.11
C ALA A 197 -17.49 28.92 1.19
N CYS A 198 -17.62 28.27 2.35
CA CYS A 198 -17.55 28.91 3.67
C CYS A 198 -16.10 29.15 4.11
N ASP A 199 -15.26 28.12 4.03
CA ASP A 199 -13.91 28.10 4.61
C ASP A 199 -12.83 27.99 3.52
N SER A 200 -13.09 28.59 2.36
CA SER A 200 -12.18 28.54 1.22
C SER A 200 -10.81 29.10 1.58
N ILE A 201 -9.75 28.42 1.12
CA ILE A 201 -8.35 28.91 1.13
C ILE A 201 -8.22 30.31 0.51
N LYS A 202 -9.20 30.75 -0.30
CA LYS A 202 -9.25 32.09 -0.90
C LYS A 202 -9.56 33.23 0.06
N PHE A 203 -10.26 32.96 1.17
CA PHE A 203 -10.70 34.02 2.09
C PHE A 203 -9.64 34.38 3.13
N TYR A 204 -8.54 33.64 3.18
CA TYR A 204 -7.49 33.81 4.17
C TYR A 204 -6.14 34.04 3.49
N ASP A 205 -5.57 35.22 3.72
CA ASP A 205 -4.28 35.63 3.14
C ASP A 205 -3.05 35.03 3.88
N GLY A 206 -3.27 34.21 4.91
CA GLY A 206 -2.24 33.44 5.61
C GLY A 206 -2.35 33.46 7.15
N GLY A 207 -1.40 32.80 7.82
CA GLY A 207 -1.24 32.86 9.29
C GLY A 207 -2.27 32.06 10.10
N ARG A 208 -2.97 31.11 9.49
CA ARG A 208 -3.89 30.22 10.22
C ARG A 208 -3.10 29.23 11.07
N GLU A 209 -3.48 29.12 12.33
CA GLU A 209 -2.93 28.12 13.25
C GLU A 209 -3.64 26.78 13.07
N ALA A 210 -2.88 25.69 13.06
CA ALA A 210 -3.45 24.35 12.96
C ALA A 210 -3.32 23.62 14.28
N ARG A 211 -4.42 23.04 14.78
CA ARG A 211 -4.40 22.20 15.99
C ARG A 211 -3.44 21.00 15.85
N HIS A 212 -3.27 20.51 14.62
CA HIS A 212 -2.35 19.43 14.30
C HIS A 212 -1.54 19.79 13.08
N GLN A 213 -0.22 19.74 13.20
CA GLN A 213 0.70 19.96 12.09
C GLN A 213 1.11 18.63 11.49
N ALA A 214 0.79 18.43 10.21
CA ALA A 214 1.23 17.24 9.50
C ALA A 214 2.77 17.26 9.36
N PRO A 215 3.51 16.20 9.74
CA PRO A 215 4.96 16.17 9.58
C PRO A 215 5.36 16.10 8.10
N ASP A 216 6.52 16.65 7.75
CA ASP A 216 7.11 16.50 6.42
C ASP A 216 7.77 15.12 6.27
N ILE A 217 6.92 14.10 6.13
CA ILE A 217 7.36 12.70 6.03
C ILE A 217 8.27 12.46 4.82
N HIS A 218 8.13 13.25 3.75
CA HIS A 218 8.95 13.12 2.56
C HIS A 218 10.40 13.49 2.86
N THR A 219 10.64 14.65 3.47
CA THR A 219 11.99 15.10 3.84
C THR A 219 12.61 14.22 4.88
N ILE A 220 11.85 13.87 5.92
CA ILE A 220 12.32 13.01 7.00
C ILE A 220 12.74 11.66 6.42
N GLY A 221 11.89 11.07 5.58
CA GLY A 221 12.15 9.81 4.89
C GLY A 221 13.37 9.87 3.99
N LEU A 222 13.45 10.88 3.11
CA LEU A 222 14.58 11.08 2.22
C LEU A 222 15.90 11.19 2.99
N GLY A 223 15.92 12.01 4.04
CA GLY A 223 17.09 12.18 4.90
C GLY A 223 17.54 10.87 5.52
N ARG A 224 16.62 10.15 6.19
CA ARG A 224 16.92 8.85 6.83
C ARG A 224 17.37 7.77 5.85
N VAL A 225 16.74 7.73 4.66
CA VAL A 225 17.13 6.77 3.63
C VAL A 225 18.54 7.05 3.13
N ALA A 226 18.85 8.31 2.83
CA ALA A 226 20.15 8.72 2.29
C ALA A 226 21.29 8.56 3.30
N THR A 227 21.08 8.83 4.58
CA THR A 227 22.16 8.84 5.59
C THR A 227 22.41 7.49 6.25
N GLN A 228 21.37 6.66 6.44
CA GLN A 228 21.49 5.46 7.27
C GLN A 228 20.92 4.22 6.59
N LYS A 229 19.67 4.30 6.09
CA LYS A 229 18.96 3.09 5.63
C LYS A 229 19.65 2.44 4.44
N LEU A 230 20.13 3.26 3.49
CA LEU A 230 20.79 2.77 2.30
C LEU A 230 22.12 2.07 2.62
N GLU A 231 22.88 2.58 3.59
CA GLU A 231 24.11 1.93 4.07
C GLU A 231 23.81 0.58 4.70
N VAL A 232 22.81 0.50 5.58
CA VAL A 232 22.37 -0.75 6.21
C VAL A 232 21.86 -1.75 5.17
N PHE A 233 21.10 -1.28 4.19
CA PHE A 233 20.61 -2.10 3.08
C PHE A 233 21.77 -2.66 2.26
N ASN A 234 22.70 -1.81 1.81
CA ASN A 234 23.87 -2.22 1.04
C ASN A 234 24.75 -3.20 1.82
N ALA A 235 24.98 -2.95 3.11
CA ALA A 235 25.77 -3.84 3.96
C ALA A 235 25.14 -5.25 4.10
N LYS A 236 23.80 -5.36 4.08
CA LYS A 236 23.09 -6.64 4.15
C LYS A 236 23.03 -7.34 2.79
N VAL A 237 22.73 -6.61 1.72
CA VAL A 237 22.41 -7.20 0.41
C VAL A 237 23.64 -7.39 -0.48
N ILE A 238 24.67 -6.55 -0.37
CA ILE A 238 25.89 -6.66 -1.19
C ILE A 238 26.89 -7.67 -0.60
N ARG A 239 26.92 -7.84 0.73
CA ARG A 239 27.82 -8.82 1.37
C ARG A 239 27.39 -10.27 1.19
N ASP A 240 26.13 -10.50 0.82
CA ASP A 240 25.56 -11.83 0.59
C ASP A 240 25.57 -12.20 -0.93
N GLU A 241 26.47 -11.66 -1.76
CA GLU A 241 26.61 -12.19 -3.14
C GLU A 241 27.05 -13.67 -3.16
N ASP A 242 27.71 -14.15 -2.10
CA ASP A 242 28.15 -15.54 -1.93
C ASP A 242 27.12 -16.45 -1.21
N ARG A 243 25.99 -15.89 -0.76
CA ARG A 243 24.94 -16.64 -0.05
C ARG A 243 23.58 -16.13 -0.50
N ILE A 244 22.77 -17.00 -1.08
CA ILE A 244 21.37 -16.71 -1.42
C ILE A 244 20.71 -16.04 -0.20
N VAL A 245 20.36 -14.75 -0.33
CA VAL A 245 19.70 -13.99 0.74
C VAL A 245 18.32 -14.59 0.93
N VAL A 246 18.24 -15.44 1.94
CA VAL A 246 16.99 -15.93 2.48
C VAL A 246 16.27 -14.76 3.17
N PRO A 247 15.05 -14.39 2.75
CA PRO A 247 14.30 -13.30 3.34
C PRO A 247 14.13 -13.47 4.86
N PRO A 248 13.99 -12.39 5.64
CA PRO A 248 13.98 -12.46 7.11
C PRO A 248 12.85 -13.34 7.70
N TYR A 249 11.81 -13.68 6.94
CA TYR A 249 10.76 -14.59 7.40
C TYR A 249 11.21 -16.05 7.50
N GLU A 250 12.24 -16.47 6.74
CA GLU A 250 12.77 -17.84 6.78
C GLU A 250 13.80 -18.06 7.91
N ARG A 251 14.23 -17.01 8.62
CA ARG A 251 15.15 -17.16 9.77
C ARG A 251 14.49 -17.72 11.03
N ARG A 252 13.16 -17.78 11.09
CA ARG A 252 12.47 -18.59 12.10
C ARG A 252 12.32 -19.98 11.52
N GLY A 253 13.04 -20.94 12.11
CA GLY A 253 12.99 -22.34 11.70
C GLY A 253 11.54 -22.80 11.52
N ALA A 254 11.31 -23.58 10.47
CA ALA A 254 10.04 -24.17 10.08
C ALA A 254 9.46 -25.19 11.09
N THR A 255 9.84 -25.08 12.36
CA THR A 255 9.38 -25.92 13.48
C THR A 255 9.31 -25.07 14.74
N ALA A 256 8.47 -24.03 14.73
CA ALA A 256 7.93 -23.48 15.96
C ALA A 256 6.46 -23.85 15.97
N ASP A 257 6.07 -24.71 16.91
CA ASP A 257 4.69 -25.04 17.19
C ASP A 257 3.85 -23.77 17.16
N LEU A 258 2.91 -23.72 16.21
CA LEU A 258 2.04 -22.58 16.00
C LEU A 258 1.07 -22.50 17.17
N ASP A 259 1.43 -21.70 18.18
CA ASP A 259 0.55 -21.30 19.27
C ASP A 259 -0.70 -20.61 18.67
N PRO A 260 -1.91 -21.18 18.87
CA PRO A 260 -3.15 -20.65 18.30
C PRO A 260 -3.54 -19.26 18.82
N ASN A 261 -2.85 -18.72 19.85
CA ASN A 261 -3.08 -17.36 20.35
C ASN A 261 -2.05 -16.33 19.85
N SER A 262 -1.12 -16.73 18.98
CA SER A 262 -0.13 -15.81 18.42
C SER A 262 -0.60 -15.19 17.11
N ASP A 263 -0.83 -13.88 17.11
CA ASP A 263 -1.18 -13.05 15.93
C ASP A 263 -0.06 -12.95 14.86
N THR A 264 0.94 -13.83 14.90
CA THR A 264 2.16 -13.75 14.08
C THR A 264 2.16 -14.64 12.83
N MET A 265 0.98 -14.97 12.27
CA MET A 265 0.90 -15.65 10.97
C MET A 265 1.02 -14.63 9.82
N ALA A 266 2.21 -14.03 9.74
CA ALA A 266 2.65 -13.24 8.60
C ALA A 266 2.93 -14.18 7.41
N ILE A 267 2.12 -14.03 6.36
CA ILE A 267 2.39 -14.33 4.94
C ILE A 267 3.29 -15.56 4.71
N LEU A 268 2.68 -16.74 4.70
CA LEU A 268 3.27 -17.94 4.09
C LEU A 268 3.21 -17.77 2.57
N VAL A 269 4.30 -17.30 1.97
CA VAL A 269 4.52 -17.36 0.52
C VAL A 269 4.61 -18.84 0.14
N CYS A 270 3.67 -19.31 -0.67
CA CYS A 270 3.77 -20.62 -1.32
C CYS A 270 5.00 -20.63 -2.23
N ALA A 271 6.08 -21.24 -1.75
CA ALA A 271 7.15 -21.76 -2.60
C ALA A 271 6.56 -22.92 -3.44
N CYS A 272 6.03 -22.60 -4.62
CA CYS A 272 5.95 -23.58 -5.70
C CYS A 272 7.30 -23.54 -6.41
N SER A 273 8.09 -24.59 -6.20
CA SER A 273 9.23 -24.97 -7.00
C SER A 273 8.85 -25.01 -8.48
N TRP A 274 9.42 -24.11 -9.29
CA TRP A 274 9.46 -24.28 -10.74
C TRP A 274 10.85 -24.81 -11.10
N SER A 275 10.93 -26.13 -11.22
CA SER A 275 11.99 -26.77 -12.00
C SER A 275 11.58 -26.71 -13.46
N PHE A 276 12.28 -25.91 -14.27
CA PHE A 276 12.72 -26.22 -15.64
C PHE A 276 13.68 -25.13 -16.11
#